data_AF-A0A2E8GZH8-F1
#
_entry.id   AF-A0A2E8GZH8-F1
#
_cell.length_a   1.000
_cell.length_b   1.000
_cell.length_c   1.000
_cell.angle_alpha   90.00
_cell.angle_beta   90.00
_cell.angle_gamma   90.00
#
_symmetry.space_group_name_H-M   'P 1'
#
loop_
_entity.id
_entity.type
_entity.pdbx_description
1 polymer ?
#
loop_
_entity_poly.entity_id
_entity_poly.type
_entity_poly.pdbx_seq_one_letter_code
_entity_poly.pdbx_strand_id
1 'polypeptide(L)'
;MSRDGDHVGKSGDPIYVLGVSEAHNCTAALLRNGEIVAVASEERFSRFKNDTGYPRQAVEFVLAFAGITPGELDLVVLTYDNPYPHFGVGVDSVERQAAETGARRMTALRRSVHASAQLVYGMGGSNRVVAQGLDFLEKNVYSRLYAPLVWPRLKRIQYRDLADELGVPESRIYSADHHLCHALSALHFAPLPEGKTAVLTLDGAGDDCCATVSVAENGTLTRIAQTPNLYSLGILFTLATRALGMKPGEHEYKVMGLAPYADEEGVERVLPMFQELLQIDGLQFRGPTSTRAAGRRLETALHRQRFDWIAGAAQRHCEDLVSEFAQNALQATEAQNLVAAGGVFMNVKANMLLKDLPGLRHFGVCPSAGDESTAIGAAYHGYELLSGKQPLPLANLYLGPDLGSDEIDKAIQDFGISANCDVRRPEDVDLETARMLHDGHIVARCQDRMEFGARALGNRSILANPSDPGVVPIINHQIKQRDFWMPFAGTLLDEAQDRYIKNPGRLPSPHMMTAFETLPGAHESLAAAMHPFDKTMRPQILRESDNPNYHRLIKAFEDMTGIGAVLNTSFNLHGEPVVCGAADAVKTFVESGLQNLSIGPYMISKVQTD
;
A
#
# COMPACT_ATOMS: atom_id res chain seq x y z
N MET A 1 -36.24 -5.28 2.34
CA MET A 1 -37.04 -5.71 1.16
C MET A 1 -36.94 -7.23 1.09
N SER A 2 -38.06 -7.93 0.99
CA SER A 2 -38.11 -9.36 0.64
C SER A 2 -38.31 -9.50 -0.88
N ARG A 3 -37.85 -10.64 -1.44
CA ARG A 3 -37.85 -11.11 -2.87
C ARG A 3 -36.50 -10.91 -3.57
N ASP A 4 -35.92 -11.87 -4.30
CA ASP A 4 -36.31 -13.22 -4.73
C ASP A 4 -35.06 -14.12 -4.77
N GLY A 5 -35.24 -15.40 -4.46
CA GLY A 5 -34.16 -16.38 -4.28
C GLY A 5 -33.67 -17.02 -5.57
N ASP A 6 -32.85 -16.29 -6.32
CA ASP A 6 -32.03 -16.88 -7.38
C ASP A 6 -30.55 -16.89 -6.96
N HIS A 7 -30.11 -18.05 -6.47
CA HIS A 7 -28.74 -18.40 -6.10
C HIS A 7 -28.14 -17.81 -4.81
N VAL A 8 -28.90 -17.75 -3.70
CA VAL A 8 -28.21 -17.94 -2.40
C VAL A 8 -27.83 -19.43 -2.37
N GLY A 9 -26.53 -19.72 -2.47
CA GLY A 9 -25.96 -21.05 -2.71
C GLY A 9 -26.77 -22.21 -2.15
N LYS A 10 -27.02 -23.23 -2.99
CA LYS A 10 -27.56 -24.50 -2.49
C LYS A 10 -26.60 -24.98 -1.39
N SER A 11 -27.17 -25.43 -0.27
CA SER A 11 -26.43 -26.01 0.85
C SER A 11 -25.24 -26.88 0.36
N GLY A 12 -24.02 -26.37 0.44
CA GLY A 12 -22.79 -27.07 0.02
C GLY A 12 -21.96 -26.38 -1.08
N ASP A 13 -22.53 -25.44 -1.84
CA ASP A 13 -21.77 -24.68 -2.85
C ASP A 13 -20.85 -23.64 -2.19
N PRO A 14 -19.62 -23.42 -2.71
CA PRO A 14 -18.71 -22.40 -2.18
C PRO A 14 -19.25 -20.99 -2.41
N ILE A 15 -19.11 -20.11 -1.41
CA ILE A 15 -19.44 -18.69 -1.50
C ILE A 15 -18.26 -17.94 -2.12
N TYR A 16 -18.50 -17.24 -3.23
CA TYR A 16 -17.53 -16.37 -3.90
C TYR A 16 -17.92 -14.90 -3.79
N VAL A 17 -16.99 -14.09 -3.24
CA VAL A 17 -17.16 -12.65 -3.15
C VAL A 17 -15.99 -11.95 -3.82
N LEU A 18 -16.30 -11.07 -4.77
CA LEU A 18 -15.32 -10.21 -5.45
C LEU A 18 -15.33 -8.82 -4.81
N GLY A 19 -14.26 -8.45 -4.13
CA GLY A 19 -14.02 -7.08 -3.70
C GLY A 19 -13.31 -6.28 -4.78
N VAL A 20 -13.77 -5.06 -5.05
CA VAL A 20 -13.25 -4.18 -6.11
C VAL A 20 -13.01 -2.78 -5.57
N SER A 21 -11.74 -2.36 -5.60
CA SER A 21 -11.34 -0.96 -5.37
C SER A 21 -11.09 -0.28 -6.70
N GLU A 22 -11.82 0.81 -6.97
CA GLU A 22 -11.63 1.65 -8.17
C GLU A 22 -10.80 2.92 -7.90
N ALA A 23 -10.26 3.05 -6.69
CA ALA A 23 -9.52 4.22 -6.23
C ALA A 23 -8.05 4.20 -6.70
N HIS A 24 -7.20 4.95 -6.01
CA HIS A 24 -5.77 4.97 -6.27
C HIS A 24 -5.20 3.55 -6.17
N ASN A 25 -4.46 3.11 -7.19
CA ASN A 25 -3.96 1.73 -7.30
C ASN A 25 -5.10 0.69 -7.24
N CYS A 26 -6.05 0.83 -8.18
CA CYS A 26 -7.23 -0.01 -8.29
C CYS A 26 -6.89 -1.50 -8.28
N THR A 27 -7.70 -2.28 -7.57
CA THR A 27 -7.36 -3.64 -7.11
C THR A 27 -8.60 -4.52 -7.05
N ALA A 28 -8.43 -5.80 -7.38
CA ALA A 28 -9.45 -6.84 -7.22
C ALA A 28 -8.98 -7.88 -6.20
N ALA A 29 -9.89 -8.33 -5.33
CA ALA A 29 -9.66 -9.40 -4.37
C ALA A 29 -10.80 -10.43 -4.47
N LEU A 30 -10.46 -11.71 -4.59
CA LEU A 30 -11.45 -12.78 -4.61
C LEU A 30 -11.38 -13.60 -3.31
N LEU A 31 -12.52 -13.71 -2.67
CA LEU A 31 -12.75 -14.54 -1.50
C LEU A 31 -13.54 -15.79 -1.88
N ARG A 32 -13.12 -16.94 -1.35
CA ARG A 32 -13.81 -18.24 -1.44
C ARG A 32 -14.02 -18.79 -0.04
N ASN A 33 -15.28 -18.97 0.40
CA ASN A 33 -15.63 -19.56 1.69
C ASN A 33 -14.91 -18.93 2.91
N GLY A 34 -14.75 -17.61 2.90
CA GLY A 34 -14.11 -16.86 3.97
C GLY A 34 -12.59 -16.69 3.82
N GLU A 35 -11.96 -17.35 2.84
CA GLU A 35 -10.53 -17.23 2.56
C GLU A 35 -10.27 -16.36 1.32
N ILE A 36 -9.36 -15.40 1.41
CA ILE A 36 -8.88 -14.66 0.24
C ILE A 36 -7.90 -15.55 -0.54
N VAL A 37 -8.26 -15.88 -1.78
CA VAL A 37 -7.50 -16.83 -2.61
C VAL A 37 -6.59 -16.13 -3.64
N ALA A 38 -6.99 -14.95 -4.10
CA ALA A 38 -6.23 -14.16 -5.06
C ALA A 38 -6.50 -12.67 -4.90
N VAL A 39 -5.45 -11.86 -5.05
CA VAL A 39 -5.51 -10.39 -5.02
C VAL A 39 -4.48 -9.85 -5.99
N ALA A 40 -4.86 -8.88 -6.81
CA ALA A 40 -3.91 -8.17 -7.65
C ALA A 40 -4.35 -6.72 -7.91
N SER A 41 -3.36 -5.82 -7.98
CA SER A 41 -3.57 -4.44 -8.41
C SER A 41 -3.40 -4.33 -9.92
N GLU A 42 -4.23 -3.52 -10.57
CA GLU A 42 -4.26 -3.36 -12.03
C GLU A 42 -2.91 -2.91 -12.59
N GLU A 43 -2.17 -2.09 -11.84
CA GLU A 43 -0.83 -1.61 -12.25
C GLU A 43 0.15 -2.74 -12.59
N ARG A 44 -0.04 -3.94 -12.01
CA ARG A 44 0.81 -5.10 -12.29
C ARG A 44 0.67 -5.57 -13.73
N PHE A 45 -0.54 -5.45 -14.29
CA PHE A 45 -0.87 -5.89 -15.65
C PHE A 45 -0.80 -4.73 -16.63
N SER A 46 -1.41 -3.59 -16.30
CA SER A 46 -1.47 -2.41 -17.17
C SER A 46 -0.11 -1.75 -17.34
N ARG A 47 0.82 -2.00 -16.42
CA ARG A 47 2.15 -1.38 -16.33
C ARG A 47 2.10 0.14 -16.10
N PHE A 48 0.93 0.68 -15.77
CA PHE A 48 0.75 2.06 -15.35
C PHE A 48 0.73 2.13 -13.83
N LYS A 49 1.75 2.77 -13.27
CA LYS A 49 1.88 2.90 -11.82
C LYS A 49 0.70 3.65 -11.21
N ASN A 50 0.17 3.10 -10.13
CA ASN A 50 -1.00 3.58 -9.40
C ASN A 50 -2.25 3.73 -10.28
N ASP A 51 -2.47 2.78 -11.19
CA ASP A 51 -3.62 2.82 -12.11
C ASP A 51 -4.94 2.96 -11.34
N THR A 52 -5.94 3.60 -11.96
CA THR A 52 -7.24 3.87 -11.33
C THR A 52 -8.40 3.58 -12.25
N GLY A 53 -9.60 3.47 -11.66
CA GLY A 53 -10.80 3.05 -12.37
C GLY A 53 -11.05 1.55 -12.19
N TYR A 54 -11.77 0.94 -13.11
CA TYR A 54 -12.14 -0.46 -12.97
C TYR A 54 -10.93 -1.38 -13.24
N PRO A 55 -10.55 -2.25 -12.29
CA PRO A 55 -9.34 -3.08 -12.39
C PRO A 55 -9.61 -4.34 -13.23
N ARG A 56 -9.79 -4.16 -14.54
CA ARG A 56 -10.23 -5.20 -15.48
C ARG A 56 -9.32 -6.42 -15.50
N GLN A 57 -8.02 -6.24 -15.73
CA GLN A 57 -7.09 -7.38 -15.84
C GLN A 57 -6.89 -8.07 -14.50
N ALA A 58 -6.94 -7.32 -13.39
CA ALA A 58 -6.92 -7.91 -12.07
C ALA A 58 -8.17 -8.75 -11.77
N VAL A 59 -9.37 -8.28 -12.18
CA VAL A 59 -10.60 -9.07 -12.08
C VAL A 59 -10.50 -10.34 -12.91
N GLU A 60 -10.07 -10.23 -14.18
CA GLU A 60 -9.87 -11.39 -15.06
C GLU A 60 -8.91 -12.40 -14.43
N PHE A 61 -7.80 -11.92 -13.87
CA PHE A 61 -6.83 -12.76 -13.15
C PHE A 61 -7.46 -13.50 -11.96
N VAL A 62 -8.13 -12.80 -11.04
CA VAL A 62 -8.62 -13.46 -9.81
C VAL A 62 -9.71 -14.50 -10.12
N LEU A 63 -10.56 -14.25 -11.13
CA LEU A 63 -11.57 -15.21 -11.57
C LEU A 63 -10.92 -16.42 -12.26
N ALA A 64 -9.97 -16.19 -13.15
CA ALA A 64 -9.21 -17.25 -13.82
C ALA A 64 -8.43 -18.11 -12.81
N PHE A 65 -7.84 -17.49 -11.80
CA PHE A 65 -7.12 -18.19 -10.72
C PHE A 65 -8.03 -19.16 -9.95
N ALA A 66 -9.27 -18.76 -9.67
CA ALA A 66 -10.25 -19.62 -9.01
C ALA A 66 -10.95 -20.61 -9.97
N GLY A 67 -10.76 -20.48 -11.27
CA GLY A 67 -11.40 -21.30 -12.28
C GLY A 67 -12.92 -21.08 -12.39
N ILE A 68 -13.39 -19.86 -12.08
CA ILE A 68 -14.82 -19.51 -12.10
C ILE A 68 -15.14 -18.46 -13.15
N THR A 69 -16.39 -18.42 -13.57
CA THR A 69 -16.96 -17.37 -14.41
C THR A 69 -17.62 -16.28 -13.56
N PRO A 70 -17.84 -15.05 -14.10
CA PRO A 70 -18.53 -14.00 -13.36
C PRO A 70 -19.93 -14.41 -12.85
N GLY A 71 -20.63 -15.30 -13.56
CA GLY A 71 -21.96 -15.79 -13.18
C GLY A 71 -21.99 -16.62 -11.88
N GLU A 72 -20.84 -17.13 -11.45
CA GLU A 72 -20.65 -17.91 -10.22
C GLU A 72 -20.32 -17.04 -9.00
N LEU A 73 -20.14 -15.73 -9.19
CA LEU A 73 -20.00 -14.78 -8.08
C LEU A 73 -21.34 -14.63 -7.35
N ASP A 74 -21.34 -14.80 -6.03
CA ASP A 74 -22.50 -14.53 -5.18
C ASP A 74 -22.68 -13.03 -4.93
N LEU A 75 -21.56 -12.31 -4.80
CA LEU A 75 -21.57 -10.86 -4.56
C LEU A 75 -20.31 -10.17 -5.09
N VAL A 76 -20.49 -8.95 -5.59
CA VAL A 76 -19.44 -8.00 -5.94
C VAL A 76 -19.56 -6.82 -5.00
N VAL A 77 -18.48 -6.45 -4.30
CA VAL A 77 -18.48 -5.37 -3.32
C VAL A 77 -17.50 -4.28 -3.73
N LEU A 78 -18.04 -3.07 -3.95
CA LEU A 78 -17.27 -1.85 -4.17
C LEU A 78 -16.84 -1.23 -2.83
N THR A 79 -15.69 -0.55 -2.83
CA THR A 79 -15.06 -0.01 -1.61
C THR A 79 -15.51 1.39 -1.21
N TYR A 80 -16.50 1.98 -1.86
CA TYR A 80 -17.05 3.29 -1.50
C TYR A 80 -18.57 3.29 -1.57
N ASP A 81 -19.22 3.80 -0.54
CA ASP A 81 -20.67 4.05 -0.54
C ASP A 81 -21.02 5.23 -1.43
N ASN A 82 -20.25 6.31 -1.33
CA ASN A 82 -20.37 7.44 -2.23
C ASN A 82 -19.79 7.08 -3.60
N PRO A 83 -20.34 7.62 -4.70
CA PRO A 83 -19.74 7.43 -6.01
C PRO A 83 -18.36 8.08 -5.97
N TYR A 84 -17.30 7.27 -5.95
CA TYR A 84 -15.93 7.73 -5.77
C TYR A 84 -15.64 8.89 -6.73
N PRO A 85 -15.48 10.11 -6.20
CA PRO A 85 -15.04 11.20 -7.02
C PRO A 85 -13.53 11.07 -7.13
N HIS A 86 -13.00 10.90 -8.35
CA HIS A 86 -11.56 10.93 -8.63
C HIS A 86 -10.99 12.35 -8.35
N PHE A 87 -10.97 12.75 -7.08
CA PHE A 87 -10.40 14.00 -6.61
C PHE A 87 -8.94 13.75 -6.30
N GLY A 88 -8.06 14.09 -7.25
CA GLY A 88 -6.62 14.12 -7.03
C GLY A 88 -5.82 12.95 -7.59
N VAL A 89 -6.47 11.96 -8.22
CA VAL A 89 -5.77 10.87 -8.94
C VAL A 89 -5.88 11.11 -10.44
N GLY A 90 -4.80 10.82 -11.17
CA GLY A 90 -4.59 11.22 -12.57
C GLY A 90 -5.83 11.08 -13.43
N VAL A 91 -6.35 12.20 -13.92
CA VAL A 91 -7.49 12.24 -14.86
C VAL A 91 -7.15 11.42 -16.12
N ASP A 92 -5.86 11.28 -16.42
CA ASP A 92 -5.30 10.60 -17.58
C ASP A 92 -5.62 9.08 -17.63
N SER A 93 -5.59 8.35 -16.51
CA SER A 93 -5.86 6.89 -16.49
C SER A 93 -7.34 6.59 -16.71
N VAL A 94 -8.23 7.35 -16.06
CA VAL A 94 -9.68 7.23 -16.23
C VAL A 94 -10.09 7.65 -17.64
N GLU A 95 -9.44 8.66 -18.22
CA GLU A 95 -9.67 9.07 -19.61
C GLU A 95 -9.18 8.02 -20.62
N ARG A 96 -8.04 7.37 -20.35
CA ARG A 96 -7.55 6.24 -21.14
C ARG A 96 -8.54 5.07 -21.10
N GLN A 97 -8.93 4.60 -19.91
CA GLN A 97 -9.88 3.49 -19.77
C GLN A 97 -11.25 3.82 -20.39
N ALA A 98 -11.72 5.06 -20.25
CA ALA A 98 -12.97 5.50 -20.89
C ALA A 98 -12.89 5.54 -22.43
N ALA A 99 -11.72 5.84 -22.99
CA ALA A 99 -11.49 5.79 -24.42
C ALA A 99 -11.47 4.34 -24.94
N GLU A 100 -10.96 3.40 -24.15
CA GLU A 100 -10.88 1.97 -24.46
C GLU A 100 -12.24 1.24 -24.33
N THR A 101 -13.04 1.59 -23.33
CA THR A 101 -14.32 0.90 -23.01
C THR A 101 -15.56 1.53 -23.64
N GLY A 102 -15.48 2.74 -24.17
CA GLY A 102 -16.64 3.45 -24.73
C GLY A 102 -17.64 3.97 -23.69
N ALA A 103 -17.29 3.97 -22.39
CA ALA A 103 -18.09 4.44 -21.26
C ALA A 103 -18.27 5.98 -21.20
N ARG A 104 -18.63 6.60 -22.32
CA ARG A 104 -18.69 8.07 -22.54
C ARG A 104 -19.64 8.81 -21.59
N ARG A 105 -20.67 8.13 -21.08
CA ARG A 105 -21.71 8.75 -20.21
C ARG A 105 -21.17 9.14 -18.84
N MET A 106 -20.37 8.27 -18.25
CA MET A 106 -19.81 8.48 -16.92
C MET A 106 -18.67 9.51 -16.97
N THR A 107 -17.81 9.47 -18.00
CA THR A 107 -16.70 10.42 -18.17
C THR A 107 -17.16 11.87 -18.32
N ALA A 108 -18.22 12.13 -19.08
CA ALA A 108 -18.75 13.49 -19.26
C ALA A 108 -19.34 14.08 -17.96
N LEU A 109 -20.06 13.26 -17.18
CA LEU A 109 -20.63 13.67 -15.91
C LEU A 109 -19.54 13.82 -14.82
N ARG A 110 -18.56 12.89 -14.79
CA ARG A 110 -17.36 12.97 -13.95
C ARG A 110 -16.54 14.23 -14.21
N ARG A 111 -16.33 14.61 -15.49
CA ARG A 111 -15.67 15.88 -15.88
C ARG A 111 -16.38 17.10 -15.31
N SER A 112 -17.71 17.14 -15.36
CA SER A 112 -18.47 18.28 -14.84
C SER A 112 -18.33 18.43 -13.32
N VAL A 113 -18.37 17.33 -12.55
CA VAL A 113 -18.17 17.33 -11.09
C VAL A 113 -16.74 17.72 -10.72
N HIS A 114 -15.74 17.12 -11.39
CA HIS A 114 -14.32 17.40 -11.15
C HIS A 114 -13.96 18.85 -11.50
N ALA A 115 -14.44 19.39 -12.63
CA ALA A 115 -14.21 20.77 -13.03
C ALA A 115 -14.82 21.78 -12.02
N SER A 116 -16.02 21.51 -11.51
CA SER A 116 -16.63 22.36 -10.47
C SER A 116 -15.86 22.31 -9.15
N ALA A 117 -15.33 21.15 -8.75
CA ALA A 117 -14.50 21.03 -7.56
C ALA A 117 -13.13 21.70 -7.72
N GLN A 118 -12.46 21.51 -8.87
CA GLN A 118 -11.21 22.20 -9.23
C GLN A 118 -11.37 23.73 -9.21
N LEU A 119 -12.51 24.26 -9.66
CA LEU A 119 -12.85 25.69 -9.56
C LEU A 119 -12.90 26.16 -8.10
N VAL A 120 -13.53 25.39 -7.22
CA VAL A 120 -13.61 25.68 -5.78
C VAL A 120 -12.22 25.62 -5.14
N TYR A 121 -11.45 24.55 -5.36
CA TYR A 121 -10.15 24.36 -4.72
C TYR A 121 -9.01 25.21 -5.32
N GLY A 122 -9.06 25.53 -6.62
CA GLY A 122 -8.10 26.40 -7.31
C GLY A 122 -8.20 27.88 -6.89
N MET A 123 -9.35 28.29 -6.35
CA MET A 123 -9.60 29.65 -5.86
C MET A 123 -9.15 29.92 -4.41
N GLY A 124 -8.64 28.94 -3.66
CA GLY A 124 -8.20 29.08 -2.25
C GLY A 124 -7.01 30.03 -2.02
N GLY A 125 -7.20 31.33 -2.24
CA GLY A 125 -6.18 32.39 -2.20
C GLY A 125 -5.51 32.56 -0.83
N SER A 126 -4.45 33.36 -0.76
CA SER A 126 -3.78 33.77 0.49
C SER A 126 -4.69 34.59 1.44
N ASN A 127 -5.90 34.93 1.00
CA ASN A 127 -6.88 35.69 1.77
C ASN A 127 -7.78 34.76 2.59
N ARG A 128 -7.65 34.86 3.92
CA ARG A 128 -8.43 34.10 4.92
C ARG A 128 -9.95 34.14 4.69
N VAL A 129 -10.48 35.25 4.16
CA VAL A 129 -11.92 35.39 3.85
C VAL A 129 -12.35 34.47 2.70
N VAL A 130 -11.50 34.30 1.69
CA VAL A 130 -11.78 33.42 0.54
C VAL A 130 -11.72 31.96 0.96
N ALA A 131 -10.74 31.58 1.78
CA ALA A 131 -10.66 30.23 2.35
C ALA A 131 -11.89 29.89 3.21
N GLN A 132 -12.36 30.82 4.05
CA GLN A 132 -13.58 30.65 4.83
C GLN A 132 -14.85 30.58 3.96
N GLY A 133 -14.91 31.33 2.86
CA GLY A 133 -16.02 31.25 1.90
C GLY A 133 -16.08 29.91 1.17
N LEU A 134 -14.93 29.36 0.76
CA LEU A 134 -14.85 28.03 0.15
C LEU A 134 -15.19 26.93 1.14
N ASP A 135 -14.70 27.03 2.38
CA ASP A 135 -15.07 26.14 3.49
C ASP A 135 -16.58 26.17 3.75
N PHE A 136 -17.21 27.35 3.71
CA PHE A 136 -18.66 27.49 3.83
C PHE A 136 -19.40 26.82 2.66
N LEU A 137 -18.95 26.98 1.41
CA LEU A 137 -19.56 26.36 0.23
C LEU A 137 -19.43 24.84 0.24
N GLU A 138 -18.25 24.32 0.60
CA GLU A 138 -17.99 22.89 0.75
C GLU A 138 -18.89 22.28 1.84
N LYS A 139 -18.96 22.92 3.02
CA LYS A 139 -19.74 22.46 4.18
C LYS A 139 -21.26 22.62 4.05
N ASN A 140 -21.76 23.62 3.33
CA ASN A 140 -23.18 23.98 3.35
C ASN A 140 -23.90 23.82 2.02
N VAL A 141 -23.20 23.87 0.89
CA VAL A 141 -23.84 23.80 -0.43
C VAL A 141 -23.53 22.46 -1.10
N TYR A 142 -22.26 22.08 -1.17
CA TYR A 142 -21.87 20.85 -1.83
C TYR A 142 -22.35 19.60 -1.05
N SER A 143 -21.95 19.47 0.22
CA SER A 143 -22.26 18.28 1.03
C SER A 143 -23.73 18.17 1.43
N ARG A 144 -24.42 19.29 1.68
CA ARG A 144 -25.81 19.28 2.19
C ARG A 144 -26.90 19.29 1.10
N LEU A 145 -26.62 19.82 -0.08
CA LEU A 145 -27.62 19.99 -1.14
C LEU A 145 -27.27 19.20 -2.40
N TYR A 146 -26.06 19.37 -2.93
CA TYR A 146 -25.67 18.77 -4.20
C TYR A 146 -25.46 17.26 -4.10
N ALA A 147 -24.63 16.83 -3.14
CA ALA A 147 -24.26 15.43 -2.94
C ALA A 147 -25.48 14.49 -2.75
N PRO A 148 -26.44 14.76 -1.84
CA PRO A 148 -27.61 13.90 -1.66
C PRO A 148 -28.51 13.78 -2.91
N LEU A 149 -28.51 14.80 -3.77
CA LEU A 149 -29.35 14.84 -4.98
C LEU A 149 -28.68 14.14 -6.17
N VAL A 150 -27.35 14.16 -6.24
CA VAL A 150 -26.58 13.66 -7.38
C VAL A 150 -26.01 12.26 -7.13
N TRP A 151 -25.55 11.97 -5.92
CA TRP A 151 -24.88 10.70 -5.61
C TRP A 151 -25.74 9.46 -5.86
N PRO A 152 -27.04 9.39 -5.48
CA PRO A 152 -27.84 8.20 -5.76
C PRO A 152 -27.99 7.91 -7.25
N ARG A 153 -28.01 8.96 -8.09
CA ARG A 153 -28.06 8.79 -9.55
C ARG A 153 -26.73 8.28 -10.10
N LEU A 154 -25.62 8.87 -9.66
CA LEU A 154 -24.28 8.43 -10.06
C LEU A 154 -24.02 6.98 -9.64
N LYS A 155 -24.44 6.61 -8.43
CA LYS A 155 -24.26 5.27 -7.89
C LYS A 155 -25.02 4.21 -8.70
N ARG A 156 -26.26 4.51 -9.10
CA ARG A 156 -27.02 3.64 -10.02
C ARG A 156 -26.36 3.50 -11.39
N ILE A 157 -25.76 4.56 -11.92
CA ILE A 157 -25.02 4.48 -13.18
C ILE A 157 -23.78 3.60 -13.00
N GLN A 158 -23.01 3.78 -11.92
CA GLN A 158 -21.85 2.94 -11.60
C GLN A 158 -22.24 1.46 -11.51
N TYR A 159 -23.36 1.14 -10.84
CA TYR A 159 -23.84 -0.24 -10.70
C TYR A 159 -24.21 -0.86 -12.03
N ARG A 160 -24.96 -0.13 -12.87
CA ARG A 160 -25.33 -0.63 -14.19
C ARG A 160 -24.10 -0.82 -15.09
N ASP A 161 -23.22 0.17 -15.13
CA ASP A 161 -22.02 0.10 -15.97
C ASP A 161 -21.11 -1.07 -15.53
N LEU A 162 -20.96 -1.30 -14.21
CA LEU A 162 -20.24 -2.45 -13.65
C LEU A 162 -20.93 -3.79 -13.93
N ALA A 163 -22.26 -3.85 -13.83
CA ALA A 163 -23.06 -5.03 -14.15
C ALA A 163 -22.88 -5.44 -15.62
N ASP A 164 -22.94 -4.46 -16.54
CA ASP A 164 -22.71 -4.66 -17.96
C ASP A 164 -21.25 -5.11 -18.24
N GLU A 165 -20.28 -4.53 -17.54
CA GLU A 165 -18.85 -4.82 -17.71
C GLU A 165 -18.43 -6.21 -17.19
N LEU A 166 -18.97 -6.63 -16.03
CA LEU A 166 -18.72 -7.94 -15.43
C LEU A 166 -19.61 -9.04 -15.97
N GLY A 167 -20.78 -8.71 -16.52
CA GLY A 167 -21.81 -9.68 -16.89
C GLY A 167 -22.53 -10.30 -15.68
N VAL A 168 -22.75 -9.51 -14.61
CA VAL A 168 -23.48 -9.93 -13.40
C VAL A 168 -24.73 -9.07 -13.19
N PRO A 169 -25.80 -9.58 -12.56
CA PRO A 169 -26.98 -8.75 -12.29
C PRO A 169 -26.66 -7.64 -11.27
N GLU A 170 -27.25 -6.45 -11.45
CA GLU A 170 -27.10 -5.31 -10.51
C GLU A 170 -27.44 -5.69 -9.06
N SER A 171 -28.33 -6.67 -8.85
CA SER A 171 -28.72 -7.15 -7.52
C SER A 171 -27.60 -7.87 -6.77
N ARG A 172 -26.52 -8.26 -7.45
CA ARG A 172 -25.30 -8.84 -6.84
C ARG A 172 -24.19 -7.82 -6.64
N ILE A 173 -24.45 -6.54 -6.89
CA ILE A 173 -23.50 -5.47 -6.64
C ILE A 173 -23.88 -4.74 -5.35
N TYR A 174 -22.91 -4.63 -4.46
CA TYR A 174 -23.02 -3.93 -3.19
C TYR A 174 -21.88 -2.92 -3.05
N SER A 175 -22.07 -1.93 -2.18
CA SER A 175 -21.03 -0.96 -1.85
C SER A 175 -20.91 -0.90 -0.34
N ALA A 176 -19.67 -0.84 0.11
CA ALA A 176 -19.33 -0.75 1.52
C ALA A 176 -18.62 0.58 1.79
N ASP A 177 -18.77 1.08 3.01
CA ASP A 177 -18.02 2.22 3.53
C ASP A 177 -16.50 1.97 3.40
N HIS A 178 -15.79 2.97 2.88
CA HIS A 178 -14.36 2.94 2.59
C HIS A 178 -13.51 2.67 3.84
N HIS A 179 -13.82 3.37 4.93
CA HIS A 179 -13.11 3.20 6.18
C HIS A 179 -13.47 1.89 6.89
N LEU A 180 -14.63 1.30 6.60
CA LEU A 180 -14.99 -0.05 7.02
C LEU A 180 -14.14 -1.07 6.25
N CYS A 181 -13.96 -0.88 4.94
CA CYS A 181 -13.06 -1.73 4.16
C CYS A 181 -11.61 -1.67 4.67
N HIS A 182 -11.09 -0.48 4.98
CA HIS A 182 -9.80 -0.33 5.67
C HIS A 182 -9.77 -1.04 7.04
N ALA A 183 -10.82 -0.89 7.85
CA ALA A 183 -10.87 -1.51 9.17
C ALA A 183 -10.89 -3.05 9.09
N LEU A 184 -11.65 -3.63 8.16
CA LEU A 184 -11.74 -5.08 7.97
C LEU A 184 -10.45 -5.66 7.38
N SER A 185 -9.80 -4.96 6.45
CA SER A 185 -8.49 -5.39 5.95
C SER A 185 -7.43 -5.37 7.06
N ALA A 186 -7.47 -4.41 7.99
CA ALA A 186 -6.62 -4.37 9.18
C ALA A 186 -6.94 -5.49 10.19
N LEU A 187 -8.20 -5.84 10.39
CA LEU A 187 -8.59 -6.88 11.36
C LEU A 187 -8.19 -8.28 10.92
N HIS A 188 -8.23 -8.54 9.61
CA HIS A 188 -8.10 -9.89 9.08
C HIS A 188 -6.79 -10.12 8.31
N PHE A 189 -5.80 -9.21 8.33
CA PHE A 189 -4.51 -9.49 7.68
C PHE A 189 -3.60 -10.40 8.52
N ALA A 190 -3.86 -10.55 9.81
CA ALA A 190 -3.15 -11.45 10.70
C ALA A 190 -4.11 -11.97 11.78
N PRO A 191 -3.87 -13.16 12.36
CA PRO A 191 -4.65 -13.65 13.49
C PRO A 191 -4.58 -12.66 14.66
N LEU A 192 -5.74 -12.17 15.09
CA LEU A 192 -5.82 -11.31 16.27
C LEU A 192 -5.82 -12.14 17.55
N PRO A 193 -5.11 -11.70 18.60
CA PRO A 193 -5.24 -12.32 19.90
C PRO A 193 -6.62 -12.06 20.51
N GLU A 194 -7.01 -12.86 21.50
CA GLU A 194 -8.24 -12.63 22.26
C GLU A 194 -8.24 -11.25 22.94
N GLY A 195 -9.43 -10.66 23.08
CA GLY A 195 -9.65 -9.39 23.76
C GLY A 195 -10.05 -8.24 22.84
N LYS A 196 -10.31 -7.08 23.45
CA LYS A 196 -10.70 -5.85 22.74
C LYS A 196 -9.55 -5.35 21.86
N THR A 197 -9.87 -5.06 20.61
CA THR A 197 -8.94 -4.50 19.63
C THR A 197 -9.41 -3.13 19.18
N ALA A 198 -8.59 -2.10 19.37
CA ALA A 198 -8.80 -0.81 18.74
C ALA A 198 -8.40 -0.91 17.27
N VAL A 199 -9.25 -0.39 16.38
CA VAL A 199 -9.02 -0.38 14.93
C VAL A 199 -8.98 1.07 14.48
N LEU A 200 -7.83 1.50 13.99
CA LEU A 200 -7.63 2.85 13.48
C LEU A 200 -7.60 2.83 11.96
N THR A 201 -8.26 3.81 11.36
CA THR A 201 -8.05 4.11 9.94
C THR A 201 -7.62 5.56 9.79
N LEU A 202 -6.60 5.83 8.98
CA LEU A 202 -6.08 7.17 8.68
C LEU A 202 -5.72 7.28 7.20
N ASP A 203 -6.45 8.11 6.48
CA ASP A 203 -6.36 8.19 5.03
C ASP A 203 -6.48 9.64 4.51
N GLY A 204 -6.25 9.82 3.21
CA GLY A 204 -6.51 11.09 2.53
C GLY A 204 -7.98 11.47 2.64
N ALA A 205 -8.87 10.63 2.12
CA ALA A 205 -10.31 10.71 2.30
C ALA A 205 -11.06 9.48 1.76
N GLY A 206 -12.20 9.15 2.36
CA GLY A 206 -13.22 8.32 1.76
C GLY A 206 -14.54 8.43 2.51
N ASP A 207 -15.67 8.37 1.80
CA ASP A 207 -17.02 8.48 2.36
C ASP A 207 -17.18 9.60 3.41
N ASP A 208 -16.75 10.81 3.02
CA ASP A 208 -16.74 12.04 3.82
C ASP A 208 -15.89 12.01 5.11
N CYS A 209 -15.07 10.97 5.27
CA CYS A 209 -14.18 10.77 6.40
C CYS A 209 -12.70 10.77 5.97
N CYS A 210 -11.79 10.99 6.92
CA CYS A 210 -10.35 10.75 6.74
C CYS A 210 -9.72 9.96 7.91
N ALA A 211 -10.43 9.81 9.03
CA ALA A 211 -9.95 9.06 10.17
C ALA A 211 -11.09 8.43 10.96
N THR A 212 -10.96 7.17 11.37
CA THR A 212 -11.95 6.52 12.24
C THR A 212 -11.28 5.82 13.40
N VAL A 213 -11.97 5.80 14.54
CA VAL A 213 -11.67 4.90 15.65
C VAL A 213 -12.82 3.91 15.78
N SER A 214 -12.50 2.63 15.73
CA SER A 214 -13.46 1.55 15.96
C SER A 214 -12.93 0.58 17.03
N VAL A 215 -13.82 -0.20 17.63
CA VAL A 215 -13.49 -1.28 18.55
C VAL A 215 -14.04 -2.59 18.01
N ALA A 216 -13.17 -3.61 17.94
CA ALA A 216 -13.54 -4.97 17.62
C ALA A 216 -13.56 -5.81 18.89
N GLU A 217 -14.70 -6.44 19.18
CA GLU A 217 -14.91 -7.32 20.33
C GLU A 217 -15.98 -8.36 19.99
N ASN A 218 -15.74 -9.63 20.33
CA ASN A 218 -16.70 -10.74 20.12
C ASN A 218 -17.24 -10.83 18.67
N GLY A 219 -16.38 -10.62 17.67
CA GLY A 219 -16.76 -10.65 16.26
C GLY A 219 -17.62 -9.47 15.79
N THR A 220 -17.72 -8.41 16.60
CA THR A 220 -18.44 -7.19 16.24
C THR A 220 -17.45 -6.03 16.13
N LEU A 221 -17.50 -5.29 15.03
CA LEU A 221 -16.77 -4.03 14.84
C LEU A 221 -17.71 -2.84 15.03
N THR A 222 -17.40 -1.95 15.97
CA THR A 222 -18.20 -0.76 16.26
C THR A 222 -17.35 0.50 16.07
N ARG A 223 -17.74 1.39 15.15
CA ARG A 223 -17.12 2.71 14.97
C ARG A 223 -17.58 3.64 16.10
N ILE A 224 -16.64 4.17 16.88
CA ILE A 224 -16.91 5.04 18.04
C ILE A 224 -16.57 6.51 17.78
N ALA A 225 -15.70 6.78 16.81
CA ALA A 225 -15.38 8.14 16.38
C ALA A 225 -15.01 8.19 14.90
N GLN A 226 -15.24 9.35 14.30
CA GLN A 226 -14.82 9.65 12.94
C GLN A 226 -14.45 11.12 12.79
N THR A 227 -13.48 11.39 11.93
CA THR A 227 -13.05 12.74 11.55
C THR A 227 -13.51 13.03 10.13
N PRO A 228 -14.20 14.16 9.88
CA PRO A 228 -14.54 14.57 8.52
C PRO A 228 -13.29 14.78 7.66
N ASN A 229 -13.38 14.45 6.36
CA ASN A 229 -12.27 14.56 5.39
C ASN A 229 -11.62 15.97 5.27
N LEU A 230 -12.26 16.99 5.86
CA LEU A 230 -11.75 18.36 5.99
C LEU A 230 -10.48 18.44 6.85
N TYR A 231 -10.27 17.53 7.78
CA TYR A 231 -9.17 17.57 8.76
C TYR A 231 -8.22 16.38 8.57
N SER A 232 -7.89 16.06 7.32
CA SER A 232 -7.03 14.91 6.98
C SER A 232 -5.55 15.19 7.25
N LEU A 233 -4.94 14.33 8.07
CA LEU A 233 -3.49 14.26 8.24
C LEU A 233 -2.79 13.81 6.94
N GLY A 234 -3.37 12.85 6.21
CA GLY A 234 -2.83 12.40 4.92
C GLY A 234 -2.72 13.53 3.91
N ILE A 235 -3.75 14.39 3.82
CA ILE A 235 -3.72 15.57 2.96
C ILE A 235 -2.69 16.60 3.46
N LEU A 236 -2.51 16.79 4.77
CA LEU A 236 -1.49 17.70 5.29
C LEU A 236 -0.08 17.26 4.88
N PHE A 237 0.19 15.96 4.97
CA PHE A 237 1.46 15.36 4.54
C PHE A 237 1.65 15.45 3.01
N THR A 238 0.57 15.30 2.25
CA THR A 238 0.54 15.53 0.79
C THR A 238 0.90 16.98 0.45
N LEU A 239 0.41 17.95 1.23
CA LEU A 239 0.76 19.37 1.03
C LEU A 239 2.24 19.67 1.35
N ALA A 240 2.82 19.02 2.37
CA ALA A 240 4.26 19.09 2.63
C ALA A 240 5.07 18.56 1.44
N THR A 241 4.65 17.40 0.90
CA THR A 241 5.24 16.78 -0.29
C THR A 241 5.21 17.73 -1.50
N ARG A 242 4.07 18.39 -1.72
CA ARG A 242 3.92 19.39 -2.79
C ARG A 242 4.81 20.61 -2.57
N ALA A 243 4.90 21.12 -1.34
CA ALA A 243 5.73 22.27 -1.01
C ALA A 243 7.24 22.01 -1.22
N LEU A 244 7.66 20.74 -1.14
CA LEU A 244 9.01 20.27 -1.46
C LEU A 244 9.27 20.09 -2.96
N GLY A 245 8.28 20.38 -3.82
CA GLY A 245 8.38 20.17 -5.27
C GLY A 245 8.30 18.69 -5.69
N MET A 246 7.84 17.81 -4.79
CA MET A 246 7.68 16.39 -5.05
C MET A 246 6.26 16.06 -5.54
N LYS A 247 6.06 14.89 -6.14
CA LYS A 247 4.79 14.43 -6.73
C LYS A 247 3.81 13.96 -5.64
N PRO A 248 2.69 14.67 -5.40
CA PRO A 248 1.64 14.24 -4.48
C PRO A 248 1.04 12.88 -4.88
N GLY A 249 0.65 12.08 -3.89
CA GLY A 249 0.12 10.71 -4.06
C GLY A 249 1.19 9.65 -4.37
N GLU A 250 2.46 10.02 -4.47
CA GLU A 250 3.55 9.09 -4.77
C GLU A 250 4.82 9.30 -3.95
N HIS A 251 5.15 10.55 -3.61
CA HIS A 251 6.43 10.91 -3.00
C HIS A 251 6.34 11.21 -1.50
N GLU A 252 5.19 11.03 -0.86
CA GLU A 252 5.02 11.20 0.59
C GLU A 252 6.09 10.40 1.34
N TYR A 253 6.30 9.13 0.96
CA TYR A 253 7.29 8.30 1.65
C TYR A 253 8.75 8.67 1.33
N LYS A 254 8.99 9.55 0.34
CA LYS A 254 10.30 10.19 0.15
C LYS A 254 10.53 11.32 1.16
N VAL A 255 9.47 12.03 1.56
CA VAL A 255 9.50 12.99 2.67
C VAL A 255 9.82 12.27 3.98
N MET A 256 9.17 11.13 4.23
CA MET A 256 9.50 10.26 5.38
C MET A 256 10.98 9.81 5.37
N GLY A 257 11.53 9.44 4.21
CA GLY A 257 12.94 9.07 4.08
C GLY A 257 13.92 10.25 4.18
N LEU A 258 13.46 11.47 3.90
CA LEU A 258 14.27 12.68 4.02
C LEU A 258 14.28 13.22 5.46
N ALA A 259 13.18 13.02 6.20
CA ALA A 259 12.97 13.60 7.52
C ALA A 259 14.12 13.39 8.52
N PRO A 260 14.77 12.20 8.60
CA PRO A 260 15.84 12.00 9.57
C PRO A 260 17.08 12.88 9.37
N TYR A 261 17.27 13.46 8.18
CA TYR A 261 18.42 14.33 7.90
C TYR A 261 18.29 15.73 8.51
N ALA A 262 17.10 16.10 9.00
CA ALA A 262 16.87 17.39 9.63
C ALA A 262 17.50 17.46 11.03
N ASP A 263 18.14 18.59 11.35
CA ASP A 263 18.54 18.91 12.72
C ASP A 263 17.34 19.39 13.55
N GLU A 264 17.41 19.21 14.88
CA GLU A 264 16.29 19.50 15.80
C GLU A 264 15.92 21.00 15.81
N GLU A 265 16.90 21.91 15.76
CA GLU A 265 16.64 23.36 15.72
C GLU A 265 15.81 23.74 14.47
N GLY A 266 16.15 23.16 13.33
CA GLY A 266 15.41 23.30 12.09
C GLY A 266 13.98 22.76 12.15
N VAL A 267 13.81 21.58 12.75
CA VAL A 267 12.48 20.98 12.96
C VAL A 267 11.63 21.86 13.86
N GLU A 268 12.13 22.28 15.01
CA GLU A 268 11.43 23.14 15.98
C GLU A 268 11.01 24.48 15.37
N ARG A 269 11.83 25.04 14.47
CA ARG A 269 11.51 26.27 13.75
C ARG A 269 10.31 26.15 12.81
N VAL A 270 10.15 25.00 12.15
CA VAL A 270 9.13 24.80 11.10
C VAL A 270 7.87 24.12 11.66
N LEU A 271 8.00 23.30 12.69
CA LEU A 271 6.91 22.52 13.30
C LEU A 271 5.64 23.34 13.64
N PRO A 272 5.72 24.58 14.18
CA PRO A 272 4.54 25.40 14.46
C PRO A 272 3.66 25.66 13.23
N MET A 273 4.24 25.72 12.03
CA MET A 273 3.51 25.96 10.78
C MET A 273 2.56 24.81 10.43
N PHE A 274 2.90 23.58 10.83
CA PHE A 274 2.05 22.41 10.69
C PHE A 274 1.05 22.32 11.84
N GLN A 275 1.52 22.50 13.08
CA GLN A 275 0.69 22.47 14.28
C GLN A 275 -0.46 23.48 14.24
N GLU A 276 -0.30 24.64 13.62
CA GLU A 276 -1.38 25.62 13.44
C GLU A 276 -2.54 25.11 12.56
N LEU A 277 -2.30 24.13 11.69
CA LEU A 277 -3.26 23.66 10.70
C LEU A 277 -4.08 22.47 11.19
N LEU A 278 -3.48 21.61 12.01
CA LEU A 278 -4.11 20.37 12.46
C LEU A 278 -3.66 20.01 13.89
N GLN A 279 -4.62 19.68 14.73
CA GLN A 279 -4.41 19.14 16.08
C GLN A 279 -5.39 17.98 16.31
N ILE A 280 -5.25 17.31 17.46
CA ILE A 280 -6.22 16.32 17.95
C ILE A 280 -7.07 16.92 19.08
N ASP A 281 -8.35 16.55 19.07
CA ASP A 281 -9.30 16.77 20.15
C ASP A 281 -9.98 15.43 20.47
N GLY A 282 -9.44 14.72 21.45
CA GLY A 282 -9.85 13.37 21.83
C GLY A 282 -9.65 12.37 20.70
N LEU A 283 -10.75 11.89 20.11
CA LEU A 283 -10.75 10.88 19.04
C LEU A 283 -10.92 11.48 17.63
N GLN A 284 -10.72 12.79 17.48
CA GLN A 284 -10.92 13.48 16.20
C GLN A 284 -9.79 14.45 15.91
N PHE A 285 -9.44 14.59 14.63
CA PHE A 285 -8.57 15.68 14.19
C PHE A 285 -9.40 16.95 13.96
N ARG A 286 -8.82 18.10 14.30
CA ARG A 286 -9.44 19.41 14.13
C ARG A 286 -8.42 20.45 13.71
N GLY A 287 -8.90 21.51 13.10
CA GLY A 287 -8.08 22.64 12.70
C GLY A 287 -8.92 23.89 12.49
N PRO A 288 -8.30 25.08 12.48
CA PRO A 288 -9.01 26.34 12.28
C PRO A 288 -9.60 26.49 10.87
N THR A 289 -9.08 25.73 9.90
CA THR A 289 -9.54 25.67 8.50
C THR A 289 -9.41 24.25 7.98
N SER A 290 -10.16 23.91 6.92
CA SER A 290 -9.97 22.65 6.18
C SER A 290 -8.52 22.51 5.70
N THR A 291 -7.91 21.34 5.93
CA THR A 291 -6.57 21.00 5.43
C THR A 291 -6.52 21.12 3.90
N ARG A 292 -7.62 20.75 3.20
CA ARG A 292 -7.73 20.89 1.74
C ARG A 292 -7.57 22.33 1.27
N ALA A 293 -8.05 23.28 2.06
CA ALA A 293 -7.94 24.70 1.79
C ALA A 293 -6.61 25.33 2.28
N ALA A 294 -5.80 24.61 3.05
CA ALA A 294 -4.59 25.13 3.68
C ALA A 294 -3.37 25.21 2.74
N GLY A 295 -3.43 24.62 1.55
CA GLY A 295 -2.26 24.45 0.67
C GLY A 295 -1.46 25.72 0.38
N ARG A 296 -2.12 26.80 -0.08
CA ARG A 296 -1.42 28.07 -0.37
C ARG A 296 -0.87 28.75 0.89
N ARG A 297 -1.58 28.65 2.02
CA ARG A 297 -1.10 29.18 3.31
C ARG A 297 0.16 28.46 3.75
N LEU A 298 0.15 27.13 3.70
CA LEU A 298 1.29 26.31 4.08
C LEU A 298 2.48 26.58 3.17
N GLU A 299 2.30 26.58 1.84
CA GLU A 299 3.38 26.91 0.89
C GLU A 299 4.00 28.28 1.16
N THR A 300 3.17 29.29 1.48
CA THR A 300 3.65 30.64 1.82
C THR A 300 4.45 30.63 3.12
N ALA A 301 4.02 29.88 4.14
CA ALA A 301 4.70 29.77 5.43
C ALA A 301 6.05 29.02 5.30
N LEU A 302 6.08 27.95 4.50
CA LEU A 302 7.27 27.14 4.25
C LEU A 302 8.26 27.80 3.27
N HIS A 303 7.87 28.88 2.61
CA HIS A 303 8.73 29.59 1.68
C HIS A 303 10.04 30.03 2.34
N ARG A 304 11.18 29.63 1.74
CA ARG A 304 12.55 29.84 2.24
C ARG A 304 12.93 29.07 3.52
N GLN A 305 12.11 28.11 3.96
CA GLN A 305 12.60 27.10 4.90
C GLN A 305 13.42 26.05 4.16
N ARG A 306 14.38 25.42 4.83
CA ARG A 306 15.17 24.36 4.22
C ARG A 306 14.32 23.11 4.03
N PHE A 307 14.56 22.39 2.94
CA PHE A 307 13.76 21.23 2.51
C PHE A 307 13.79 20.07 3.53
N ASP A 308 14.94 19.82 4.14
CA ASP A 308 15.11 18.85 5.23
C ASP A 308 14.30 19.25 6.48
N TRP A 309 14.34 20.52 6.89
CA TRP A 309 13.53 21.02 8.00
C TRP A 309 12.02 20.86 7.78
N ILE A 310 11.56 21.12 6.55
CA ILE A 310 10.15 20.91 6.17
C ILE A 310 9.79 19.42 6.29
N ALA A 311 10.64 18.52 5.79
CA ALA A 311 10.41 17.09 5.89
C ALA A 311 10.41 16.59 7.34
N GLY A 312 11.39 17.02 8.13
CA GLY A 312 11.50 16.71 9.55
C GLY A 312 10.31 17.21 10.36
N ALA A 313 9.86 18.45 10.14
CA ALA A 313 8.68 19.00 10.80
C ALA A 313 7.37 18.32 10.41
N ALA A 314 7.18 18.01 9.11
CA ALA A 314 6.01 17.27 8.66
C ALA A 314 5.95 15.85 9.25
N GLN A 315 7.10 15.17 9.29
CA GLN A 315 7.23 13.85 9.88
C GLN A 315 7.01 13.87 11.40
N ARG A 316 7.64 14.79 12.13
CA ARG A 316 7.45 14.95 13.59
C ARG A 316 5.97 15.19 13.92
N HIS A 317 5.32 16.10 13.20
CA HIS A 317 3.91 16.38 13.44
C HIS A 317 3.00 15.17 13.13
N CYS A 318 3.32 14.40 12.08
CA CYS A 318 2.64 13.15 11.78
C CYS A 318 2.81 12.13 12.91
N GLU A 319 4.04 11.96 13.41
CA GLU A 319 4.37 11.05 14.52
C GLU A 319 3.62 11.42 15.82
N ASP A 320 3.65 12.71 16.18
CA ASP A 320 2.98 13.23 17.37
C ASP A 320 1.48 12.96 17.31
N LEU A 321 0.83 13.35 16.20
CA LEU A 321 -0.61 13.20 16.06
C LEU A 321 -1.02 11.72 15.99
N VAL A 322 -0.32 10.89 15.22
CA VAL A 322 -0.66 9.45 15.12
C VAL A 322 -0.50 8.75 16.48
N SER A 323 0.54 9.10 17.24
CA SER A 323 0.77 8.56 18.58
C SER A 323 -0.31 8.99 19.56
N GLU A 324 -0.66 10.29 19.60
CA GLU A 324 -1.73 10.82 20.45
C GLU A 324 -3.10 10.21 20.08
N PHE A 325 -3.40 10.10 18.78
CA PHE A 325 -4.64 9.50 18.29
C PHE A 325 -4.78 8.04 18.72
N ALA A 326 -3.70 7.27 18.61
CA ALA A 326 -3.68 5.87 19.04
C ALA A 326 -3.79 5.71 20.56
N GLN A 327 -3.11 6.55 21.33
CA GLN A 327 -3.23 6.56 22.80
C GLN A 327 -4.65 6.90 23.25
N ASN A 328 -5.25 7.94 22.68
CA ASN A 328 -6.63 8.34 22.97
C ASN A 328 -7.62 7.22 22.62
N ALA A 329 -7.41 6.54 21.49
CA ALA A 329 -8.22 5.39 21.09
C ALA A 329 -8.09 4.20 22.04
N LEU A 330 -6.88 3.82 22.43
CA LEU A 330 -6.64 2.75 23.40
C LEU A 330 -7.30 3.06 24.75
N GLN A 331 -7.18 4.32 25.22
CA GLN A 331 -7.82 4.76 26.45
C GLN A 331 -9.35 4.72 26.36
N ALA A 332 -9.93 5.22 25.27
CA ALA A 332 -11.38 5.29 25.10
C ALA A 332 -12.04 3.92 24.89
N THR A 333 -11.30 2.97 24.31
CA THR A 333 -11.80 1.60 24.05
C THR A 333 -11.45 0.61 25.15
N GLU A 334 -10.50 0.96 26.02
CA GLU A 334 -9.85 0.05 26.96
C GLU A 334 -9.21 -1.18 26.27
N ALA A 335 -8.90 -1.04 24.98
CA ALA A 335 -8.29 -2.11 24.20
C ALA A 335 -6.82 -2.30 24.59
N GLN A 336 -6.36 -3.54 24.46
CA GLN A 336 -4.95 -3.90 24.65
C GLN A 336 -4.28 -4.32 23.33
N ASN A 337 -5.07 -4.40 22.25
CA ASN A 337 -4.60 -4.70 20.92
C ASN A 337 -4.93 -3.51 20.02
N LEU A 338 -4.05 -3.22 19.07
CA LEU A 338 -4.22 -2.13 18.11
C LEU A 338 -3.91 -2.65 16.71
N VAL A 339 -4.86 -2.47 15.79
CA VAL A 339 -4.60 -2.63 14.36
C VAL A 339 -4.91 -1.35 13.59
N ALA A 340 -4.20 -1.15 12.48
CA ALA A 340 -4.25 0.08 11.72
C ALA A 340 -4.24 -0.14 10.20
N ALA A 341 -4.97 0.69 9.46
CA ALA A 341 -5.00 0.77 7.99
C ALA A 341 -5.24 2.20 7.48
N GLY A 342 -5.14 2.41 6.18
CA GLY A 342 -5.20 3.72 5.54
C GLY A 342 -3.80 4.23 5.17
N GLY A 343 -3.70 5.02 4.10
CA GLY A 343 -2.44 5.39 3.46
C GLY A 343 -1.42 6.09 4.36
N VAL A 344 -1.86 6.71 5.48
CA VAL A 344 -0.95 7.30 6.48
C VAL A 344 -0.10 6.22 7.16
N PHE A 345 -0.63 5.02 7.40
CA PHE A 345 0.11 3.92 8.04
C PHE A 345 1.08 3.19 7.12
N MET A 346 1.25 3.64 5.87
CA MET A 346 2.46 3.32 5.09
C MET A 346 3.71 4.03 5.63
N ASN A 347 3.53 4.99 6.56
CA ASN A 347 4.58 5.65 7.31
C ASN A 347 5.14 4.72 8.40
N VAL A 348 6.18 3.97 8.05
CA VAL A 348 6.77 2.96 8.94
C VAL A 348 7.44 3.54 10.19
N LYS A 349 7.74 4.85 10.18
CA LYS A 349 8.33 5.57 11.31
C LYS A 349 7.27 5.88 12.35
N ALA A 350 6.08 6.33 11.93
CA ALA A 350 4.94 6.44 12.83
C ALA A 350 4.59 5.06 13.44
N ASN A 351 4.58 3.99 12.62
CA ASN A 351 4.31 2.64 13.10
C ASN A 351 5.35 2.13 14.12
N MET A 352 6.61 2.55 13.98
CA MET A 352 7.68 2.22 14.94
C MET A 352 7.40 2.81 16.33
N LEU A 353 6.74 3.96 16.41
CA LEU A 353 6.33 4.54 17.70
C LEU A 353 5.11 3.83 18.27
N LEU A 354 4.14 3.49 17.42
CA LEU A 354 2.89 2.85 17.85
C LEU A 354 3.10 1.48 18.48
N LYS A 355 4.03 0.68 17.97
CA LYS A 355 4.31 -0.66 18.52
C LYS A 355 4.76 -0.64 19.98
N ASP A 356 5.32 0.48 20.45
CA ASP A 356 5.88 0.63 21.79
C ASP A 356 4.96 1.43 22.72
N LEU A 357 3.70 1.66 22.33
CA LEU A 357 2.75 2.37 23.17
C LEU A 357 2.51 1.65 24.51
N PRO A 358 2.46 2.38 25.64
CA PRO A 358 2.24 1.78 26.95
C PRO A 358 0.93 0.98 27.02
N GLY A 359 1.00 -0.23 27.58
CA GLY A 359 -0.18 -1.09 27.77
C GLY A 359 -0.59 -1.90 26.54
N LEU A 360 0.09 -1.73 25.41
CA LEU A 360 -0.16 -2.48 24.19
C LEU A 360 0.40 -3.91 24.29
N ARG A 361 -0.45 -4.90 24.02
CA ARG A 361 -0.09 -6.33 23.95
C ARG A 361 0.17 -6.78 22.52
N HIS A 362 -0.59 -6.24 21.57
CA HIS A 362 -0.46 -6.59 20.16
C HIS A 362 -0.62 -5.35 19.28
N PHE A 363 0.24 -5.26 18.27
CA PHE A 363 0.20 -4.21 17.27
C PHE A 363 0.20 -4.84 15.88
N GLY A 364 -0.60 -4.28 14.98
CA GLY A 364 -0.67 -4.73 13.61
C GLY A 364 -0.93 -3.58 12.64
N VAL A 365 -0.31 -3.63 11.46
CA VAL A 365 -0.60 -2.69 10.38
C VAL A 365 -0.92 -3.47 9.13
N CYS A 366 -2.05 -3.13 8.51
CA CYS A 366 -2.46 -3.70 7.23
C CYS A 366 -1.33 -3.59 6.21
N PRO A 367 -0.95 -4.68 5.53
CA PRO A 367 0.08 -4.63 4.50
C PRO A 367 -0.40 -3.79 3.33
N SER A 368 0.45 -2.92 2.78
CA SER A 368 0.02 -2.01 1.73
C SER A 368 -1.26 -1.27 2.13
N ALA A 369 -1.19 -0.55 3.25
CA ALA A 369 -2.34 0.04 3.94
C ALA A 369 -3.11 1.10 3.11
N GLY A 370 -2.69 1.40 1.88
CA GLY A 370 -3.42 2.29 0.97
C GLY A 370 -4.73 1.68 0.45
N ASP A 371 -5.33 2.37 -0.50
CA ASP A 371 -6.64 2.03 -1.07
C ASP A 371 -6.66 0.67 -1.76
N GLU A 372 -5.51 0.13 -2.19
CA GLU A 372 -5.42 -1.20 -2.78
C GLU A 372 -5.94 -2.30 -1.85
N SER A 373 -5.72 -2.18 -0.54
CA SER A 373 -6.12 -3.20 0.43
C SER A 373 -7.61 -3.12 0.80
N THR A 374 -8.31 -2.08 0.39
CA THR A 374 -9.76 -1.97 0.63
C THR A 374 -10.55 -3.02 -0.15
N ALA A 375 -10.05 -3.50 -1.29
CA ALA A 375 -10.67 -4.60 -2.03
C ALA A 375 -10.77 -5.87 -1.17
N ILE A 376 -9.76 -6.15 -0.34
CA ILE A 376 -9.77 -7.27 0.61
C ILE A 376 -10.86 -7.06 1.67
N GLY A 377 -10.92 -5.85 2.25
CA GLY A 377 -11.95 -5.50 3.24
C GLY A 377 -13.38 -5.58 2.69
N ALA A 378 -13.58 -5.17 1.44
CA ALA A 378 -14.84 -5.29 0.72
C ALA A 378 -15.26 -6.75 0.52
N ALA A 379 -14.33 -7.62 0.14
CA ALA A 379 -14.59 -9.05 0.00
C ALA A 379 -14.96 -9.69 1.35
N TYR A 380 -14.24 -9.35 2.42
CA TYR A 380 -14.58 -9.79 3.78
C TYR A 380 -15.97 -9.33 4.21
N HIS A 381 -16.29 -8.06 4.02
CA HIS A 381 -17.60 -7.54 4.36
C HIS A 381 -18.73 -8.25 3.60
N GLY A 382 -18.55 -8.48 2.29
CA GLY A 382 -19.52 -9.21 1.50
C GLY A 382 -19.73 -10.65 1.98
N TYR A 383 -18.66 -11.33 2.40
CA TYR A 383 -18.76 -12.67 2.97
C TYR A 383 -19.52 -12.68 4.30
N GLU A 384 -19.27 -11.71 5.19
CA GLU A 384 -20.02 -11.57 6.43
C GLU A 384 -21.51 -11.33 6.18
N LEU A 385 -21.86 -10.48 5.20
CA LEU A 385 -23.24 -10.21 4.82
C LEU A 385 -23.98 -11.44 4.29
N LEU A 386 -23.31 -12.27 3.47
CA LEU A 386 -23.91 -13.47 2.89
C LEU A 386 -23.99 -14.64 3.87
N SER A 387 -22.92 -14.87 4.64
CA SER A 387 -22.76 -16.08 5.44
C SER A 387 -23.14 -15.91 6.91
N GLY A 388 -23.12 -14.67 7.43
CA GLY A 388 -23.21 -14.38 8.86
C GLY A 388 -22.02 -14.89 9.68
N LYS A 389 -20.91 -15.28 9.03
CA LYS A 389 -19.71 -15.83 9.64
C LYS A 389 -18.53 -14.88 9.49
N GLN A 390 -17.61 -14.95 10.44
CA GLN A 390 -16.33 -14.26 10.37
C GLN A 390 -15.45 -14.90 9.27
N PRO A 391 -14.74 -14.10 8.46
CA PRO A 391 -13.79 -14.61 7.49
C PRO A 391 -12.53 -15.15 8.17
N LEU A 392 -11.75 -15.91 7.41
CA LEU A 392 -10.44 -16.40 7.85
C LEU A 392 -9.40 -15.29 7.68
N PRO A 393 -8.45 -15.14 8.62
CA PRO A 393 -7.34 -14.23 8.43
C PRO A 393 -6.48 -14.60 7.20
N LEU A 394 -5.85 -13.60 6.58
CA LEU A 394 -4.86 -13.82 5.54
C LEU A 394 -3.70 -14.67 6.04
N ALA A 395 -3.34 -15.69 5.28
CA ALA A 395 -2.19 -16.54 5.59
C ALA A 395 -0.86 -15.87 5.22
N ASN A 396 -0.78 -15.31 4.01
CA ASN A 396 0.37 -14.57 3.49
C ASN A 396 -0.06 -13.64 2.35
N LEU A 397 0.89 -12.89 1.77
CA LEU A 397 0.63 -11.96 0.67
C LEU A 397 0.98 -12.50 -0.71
N TYR A 398 1.39 -13.75 -0.87
CA TYR A 398 1.71 -14.35 -2.17
C TYR A 398 0.42 -14.74 -2.90
N LEU A 399 -0.38 -13.71 -3.23
CA LEU A 399 -1.76 -13.80 -3.72
C LEU A 399 -1.87 -13.42 -5.21
N GLY A 400 -0.80 -12.91 -5.80
CA GLY A 400 -0.75 -12.51 -7.20
C GLY A 400 -0.49 -13.68 -8.16
N PRO A 401 -0.22 -13.35 -9.45
CA PRO A 401 0.07 -14.33 -10.49
C PRO A 401 1.30 -15.19 -10.19
N ASP A 402 1.26 -16.43 -10.65
CA ASP A 402 2.39 -17.36 -10.62
C ASP A 402 3.29 -17.18 -11.85
N LEU A 403 4.54 -17.65 -11.78
CA LEU A 403 5.44 -17.73 -12.92
C LEU A 403 5.25 -19.08 -13.61
N GLY A 404 4.41 -19.13 -14.65
CA GLY A 404 4.28 -20.33 -15.47
C GLY A 404 5.61 -20.71 -16.13
N SER A 405 6.04 -21.98 -16.04
CA SER A 405 7.33 -22.42 -16.62
C SER A 405 7.42 -22.16 -18.13
N ASP A 406 6.34 -22.38 -18.86
CA ASP A 406 6.27 -22.16 -20.30
C ASP A 406 6.41 -20.66 -20.67
N GLU A 407 5.99 -19.77 -19.76
CA GLU A 407 6.13 -18.31 -19.94
C GLU A 407 7.59 -17.85 -19.80
N ILE A 408 8.38 -18.53 -18.95
CA ILE A 408 9.79 -18.21 -18.75
C ILE A 408 10.60 -18.54 -19.99
N ASP A 409 10.46 -19.76 -20.51
CA ASP A 409 11.17 -20.19 -21.71
C ASP A 409 10.79 -19.31 -22.91
N LYS A 410 9.50 -18.99 -23.05
CA LYS A 410 9.00 -18.05 -24.06
C LYS A 410 9.61 -16.66 -23.90
N ALA A 411 9.67 -16.11 -22.69
CA ALA A 411 10.27 -14.80 -22.46
C ALA A 411 11.78 -14.79 -22.79
N ILE A 412 12.53 -15.82 -22.39
CA ILE A 412 13.96 -15.95 -22.73
C ILE A 412 14.16 -15.96 -24.25
N GLN A 413 13.30 -16.68 -24.98
CA GLN A 413 13.33 -16.75 -26.44
C GLN A 413 12.96 -15.41 -27.09
N ASP A 414 11.82 -14.82 -26.71
CA ASP A 414 11.25 -13.62 -27.33
C ASP A 414 12.19 -12.40 -27.18
N PHE A 415 12.90 -12.30 -26.06
CA PHE A 415 13.90 -11.25 -25.82
C PHE A 415 15.31 -11.59 -26.32
N GLY A 416 15.52 -12.76 -26.93
CA GLY A 416 16.81 -13.16 -27.50
C GLY A 416 17.95 -13.25 -26.49
N ILE A 417 17.65 -13.57 -25.22
CA ILE A 417 18.59 -13.51 -24.09
C ILE A 417 19.81 -14.38 -24.33
N SER A 418 19.64 -15.57 -24.90
CA SER A 418 20.71 -16.55 -25.13
C SER A 418 21.81 -16.07 -26.08
N ALA A 419 21.61 -14.97 -26.81
CA ALA A 419 22.63 -14.40 -27.68
C ALA A 419 23.69 -13.60 -26.91
N ASN A 420 23.31 -12.97 -25.79
CA ASN A 420 24.15 -11.99 -25.08
C ASN A 420 24.29 -12.29 -23.57
N CYS A 421 23.68 -13.37 -23.08
CA CYS A 421 23.71 -13.78 -21.69
C CYS A 421 24.12 -15.25 -21.57
N ASP A 422 24.84 -15.57 -20.50
CA ASP A 422 24.99 -16.93 -19.99
C ASP A 422 23.69 -17.34 -19.31
N VAL A 423 23.03 -18.37 -19.84
CA VAL A 423 21.77 -18.90 -19.33
C VAL A 423 22.02 -20.28 -18.78
N ARG A 424 22.01 -20.41 -17.46
CA ARG A 424 22.27 -21.67 -16.74
C ARG A 424 21.03 -22.13 -16.00
N ARG A 425 20.90 -23.45 -15.85
CA ARG A 425 19.89 -24.10 -14.99
C ARG A 425 20.61 -24.84 -13.86
N PRO A 426 20.96 -24.14 -12.76
CA PRO A 426 21.61 -24.78 -11.61
C PRO A 426 20.70 -25.83 -10.96
N GLU A 427 21.30 -26.74 -10.20
CA GLU A 427 20.54 -27.76 -9.43
C GLU A 427 19.67 -27.10 -8.34
N ASP A 428 20.21 -26.07 -7.67
CA ASP A 428 19.48 -25.23 -6.72
C ASP A 428 19.78 -23.75 -7.04
N VAL A 429 18.78 -23.07 -7.60
CA VAL A 429 18.88 -21.66 -8.01
C VAL A 429 18.94 -20.71 -6.82
N ASP A 430 18.33 -21.07 -5.68
CA ASP A 430 18.35 -20.24 -4.47
C ASP A 430 19.75 -20.33 -3.82
N LEU A 431 20.36 -21.51 -3.79
CA LEU A 431 21.74 -21.68 -3.33
C LEU A 431 22.74 -20.96 -4.24
N GLU A 432 22.59 -21.05 -5.56
CA GLU A 432 23.43 -20.29 -6.51
C GLU A 432 23.24 -18.79 -6.29
N THR A 433 22.00 -18.32 -6.08
CA THR A 433 21.73 -16.91 -5.77
C THR A 433 22.45 -16.49 -4.48
N ALA A 434 22.40 -17.30 -3.42
CA ALA A 434 23.11 -17.03 -2.16
C ALA A 434 24.63 -16.89 -2.36
N ARG A 435 25.25 -17.76 -3.19
CA ARG A 435 26.67 -17.65 -3.56
C ARG A 435 26.98 -16.36 -4.30
N MET A 436 26.14 -15.99 -5.26
CA MET A 436 26.33 -14.74 -6.00
C MET A 436 26.25 -13.52 -5.09
N LEU A 437 25.32 -13.51 -4.13
CA LEU A 437 25.24 -12.44 -3.12
C LEU A 437 26.50 -12.43 -2.23
N HIS A 438 27.00 -13.60 -1.82
CA HIS A 438 28.25 -13.72 -1.06
C HIS A 438 29.44 -13.13 -1.83
N ASP A 439 29.52 -13.40 -3.14
CA ASP A 439 30.56 -12.89 -4.03
C ASP A 439 30.40 -11.40 -4.39
N GLY A 440 29.41 -10.71 -3.82
CA GLY A 440 29.18 -9.27 -3.98
C GLY A 440 28.35 -8.89 -5.22
N HIS A 441 27.72 -9.85 -5.89
CA HIS A 441 26.84 -9.57 -7.01
C HIS A 441 25.46 -9.08 -6.56
N ILE A 442 24.86 -8.23 -7.39
CA ILE A 442 23.45 -7.86 -7.31
C ILE A 442 22.66 -8.85 -8.16
N VAL A 443 21.59 -9.41 -7.60
CA VAL A 443 20.75 -10.41 -8.29
C VAL A 443 19.29 -9.96 -8.25
N ALA A 444 18.69 -9.78 -9.43
CA ALA A 444 17.23 -9.69 -9.53
C ALA A 444 16.63 -11.09 -9.39
N ARG A 445 15.53 -11.21 -8.65
CA ARG A 445 14.84 -12.45 -8.33
C ARG A 445 13.38 -12.36 -8.75
N CYS A 446 12.95 -13.33 -9.55
CA CYS A 446 11.59 -13.51 -10.01
C CYS A 446 11.19 -14.98 -9.83
N GLN A 447 10.52 -15.32 -8.73
CA GLN A 447 10.19 -16.72 -8.38
C GLN A 447 8.78 -16.85 -7.82
N ASP A 448 8.16 -18.02 -8.00
CA ASP A 448 6.86 -18.40 -7.43
C ASP A 448 5.74 -17.32 -7.63
N ARG A 449 4.67 -17.44 -6.83
CA ARG A 449 3.57 -16.47 -6.80
C ARG A 449 4.04 -15.08 -6.38
N MET A 450 3.56 -14.07 -7.10
CA MET A 450 3.83 -12.67 -6.81
C MET A 450 3.24 -12.25 -5.46
N GLU A 451 4.01 -11.48 -4.69
CA GLU A 451 3.49 -10.77 -3.51
C GLU A 451 2.52 -9.63 -3.87
N PHE A 452 1.44 -9.50 -3.12
CA PHE A 452 0.50 -8.37 -3.18
C PHE A 452 1.05 -7.16 -2.42
N GLY A 453 0.73 -5.96 -2.93
CA GLY A 453 1.02 -4.68 -2.29
C GLY A 453 2.24 -3.94 -2.84
N ALA A 454 2.62 -2.85 -2.19
CA ALA A 454 3.63 -1.89 -2.63
C ALA A 454 5.08 -2.28 -2.29
N ARG A 455 5.30 -3.40 -1.59
CA ARG A 455 6.62 -3.88 -1.14
C ARG A 455 6.93 -5.20 -1.83
N ALA A 456 8.17 -5.37 -2.30
CA ALA A 456 8.63 -6.68 -2.70
C ALA A 456 9.09 -7.47 -1.48
N LEU A 457 8.70 -8.74 -1.41
CA LEU A 457 8.82 -9.60 -0.24
C LEU A 457 9.60 -10.88 -0.56
N GLY A 458 10.40 -10.85 -1.62
CA GLY A 458 11.33 -11.91 -2.01
C GLY A 458 11.07 -12.47 -3.41
N ASN A 459 9.84 -12.42 -3.90
CA ASN A 459 9.47 -13.07 -5.16
C ASN A 459 9.60 -12.17 -6.38
N ARG A 460 9.50 -10.84 -6.25
CA ARG A 460 9.80 -9.86 -7.30
C ARG A 460 10.78 -8.81 -6.77
N SER A 461 11.98 -9.26 -6.43
CA SER A 461 12.96 -8.51 -5.64
C SER A 461 14.29 -8.30 -6.35
N ILE A 462 15.03 -7.27 -5.95
CA ILE A 462 16.46 -7.11 -6.23
C ILE A 462 17.18 -7.30 -4.90
N LEU A 463 18.10 -8.25 -4.89
CA LEU A 463 18.84 -8.70 -3.71
C LEU A 463 20.30 -8.29 -3.81
N ALA A 464 20.89 -7.97 -2.67
CA ALA A 464 22.31 -7.65 -2.55
C ALA A 464 22.84 -8.00 -1.15
N ASN A 465 24.17 -8.12 -1.04
CA ASN A 465 24.86 -8.22 0.24
C ASN A 465 24.59 -6.95 1.08
N PRO A 466 24.01 -7.07 2.28
CA PRO A 466 23.61 -5.91 3.06
C PRO A 466 24.77 -5.23 3.82
N SER A 467 25.95 -5.86 3.93
CA SER A 467 27.10 -5.28 4.63
C SER A 467 27.90 -4.28 3.80
N ASP A 468 27.76 -4.31 2.46
CA ASP A 468 28.48 -3.41 1.56
C ASP A 468 27.65 -2.15 1.23
N PRO A 469 27.93 -0.99 1.86
CA PRO A 469 27.23 0.25 1.52
C PRO A 469 27.51 0.72 0.08
N GLY A 470 28.58 0.25 -0.56
CA GLY A 470 28.93 0.53 -1.95
C GLY A 470 27.89 0.03 -2.95
N VAL A 471 27.07 -0.96 -2.57
CA VAL A 471 26.02 -1.49 -3.44
C VAL A 471 24.86 -0.52 -3.66
N VAL A 472 24.61 0.39 -2.70
CA VAL A 472 23.50 1.36 -2.75
C VAL A 472 23.58 2.28 -3.98
N PRO A 473 24.70 3.00 -4.24
CA PRO A 473 24.83 3.82 -5.44
C PRO A 473 24.80 2.99 -6.72
N ILE A 474 25.29 1.74 -6.71
CA ILE A 474 25.26 0.84 -7.87
C ILE A 474 23.81 0.48 -8.24
N ILE A 475 23.00 0.02 -7.28
CA ILE A 475 21.57 -0.29 -7.51
C ILE A 475 20.83 0.97 -7.98
N ASN A 476 21.12 2.12 -7.38
CA ASN A 476 20.52 3.37 -7.81
C ASN A 476 20.89 3.73 -9.25
N HIS A 477 22.14 3.58 -9.65
CA HIS A 477 22.57 3.86 -11.03
C HIS A 477 22.04 2.83 -12.04
N GLN A 478 22.11 1.54 -11.72
CA GLN A 478 21.76 0.46 -12.64
C GLN A 478 20.25 0.39 -12.93
N ILE A 479 19.39 0.73 -11.98
CA ILE A 479 17.95 0.46 -12.12
C ILE A 479 17.02 1.46 -11.43
N LYS A 480 17.36 1.93 -10.22
CA LYS A 480 16.38 2.70 -9.42
C LYS A 480 16.31 4.19 -9.72
N GLN A 481 17.39 4.80 -10.20
CA GLN A 481 17.51 6.25 -10.46
C GLN A 481 16.81 7.09 -9.37
N ARG A 482 17.01 6.69 -8.10
CA ARG A 482 16.32 7.25 -6.95
C ARG A 482 17.08 8.42 -6.37
N ASP A 483 16.36 9.23 -5.61
CA ASP A 483 16.93 10.30 -4.82
C ASP A 483 17.97 9.74 -3.83
N PHE A 484 19.12 10.42 -3.71
CA PHE A 484 20.31 9.91 -3.00
C PHE A 484 20.10 9.63 -1.50
N TRP A 485 19.06 10.21 -0.89
CA TRP A 485 18.73 10.03 0.52
C TRP A 485 17.82 8.84 0.80
N MET A 486 17.26 8.20 -0.24
CA MET A 486 16.28 7.13 -0.06
C MET A 486 16.96 5.86 0.45
N PRO A 487 16.56 5.34 1.62
CA PRO A 487 17.10 4.09 2.12
C PRO A 487 16.53 2.88 1.37
N PHE A 488 17.28 1.79 1.38
CA PHE A 488 16.75 0.47 1.08
C PHE A 488 16.22 -0.21 2.35
N ALA A 489 15.61 -1.38 2.16
CA ALA A 489 15.16 -2.25 3.23
C ALA A 489 15.93 -3.56 3.18
N GLY A 490 15.67 -4.45 4.13
CA GLY A 490 16.22 -5.79 4.13
C GLY A 490 15.20 -6.84 4.51
N THR A 491 15.48 -8.07 4.12
CA THR A 491 14.83 -9.25 4.67
C THR A 491 15.76 -9.87 5.70
N LEU A 492 15.22 -10.19 6.87
CA LEU A 492 15.92 -10.67 8.06
C LEU A 492 15.28 -11.99 8.49
N LEU A 493 16.08 -13.02 8.74
CA LEU A 493 15.56 -14.26 9.33
C LEU A 493 15.02 -14.00 10.73
N ASP A 494 13.84 -14.54 11.05
CA ASP A 494 13.22 -14.38 12.37
C ASP A 494 14.16 -14.83 13.49
N GLU A 495 14.83 -15.97 13.31
CA GLU A 495 15.80 -16.55 14.23
C GLU A 495 17.09 -15.72 14.42
N ALA A 496 17.38 -14.80 13.50
CA ALA A 496 18.56 -13.94 13.55
C ALA A 496 18.25 -12.52 14.10
N GLN A 497 16.98 -12.17 14.31
CA GLN A 497 16.58 -10.78 14.48
C GLN A 497 17.19 -10.09 15.69
N ASP A 498 17.40 -10.83 16.79
CA ASP A 498 17.91 -10.30 18.06
C ASP A 498 19.37 -9.85 17.97
N ARG A 499 20.07 -10.17 16.86
CA ARG A 499 21.42 -9.67 16.58
C ARG A 499 21.42 -8.25 15.99
N TYR A 500 20.31 -7.82 15.39
CA TYR A 500 20.28 -6.66 14.51
C TYR A 500 19.26 -5.59 14.88
N ILE A 501 18.10 -5.96 15.44
CA ILE A 501 17.02 -5.01 15.75
C ILE A 501 16.55 -5.12 17.19
N LYS A 502 16.06 -4.00 17.74
CA LYS A 502 15.43 -3.96 19.06
C LYS A 502 13.95 -4.34 18.93
N ASN A 503 13.65 -5.62 19.16
CA ASN A 503 12.29 -6.17 19.11
C ASN A 503 12.01 -7.12 20.29
N PRO A 504 12.02 -6.65 21.55
CA PRO A 504 11.94 -7.52 22.73
C PRO A 504 10.64 -8.33 22.81
N GLY A 505 9.53 -7.81 22.26
CA GLY A 505 8.26 -8.52 22.15
C GLY A 505 8.15 -9.46 20.95
N ARG A 506 9.22 -9.58 20.15
CA ARG A 506 9.28 -10.29 18.84
C ARG A 506 8.03 -10.04 18.00
N LEU A 507 7.66 -8.76 17.88
CA LEU A 507 6.55 -8.32 17.05
C LEU A 507 6.79 -8.81 15.61
N PRO A 508 5.84 -9.54 15.00
CA PRO A 508 5.95 -9.92 13.60
C PRO A 508 6.04 -8.69 12.69
N SER A 509 6.96 -8.71 11.71
CA SER A 509 7.01 -7.71 10.64
C SER A 509 7.27 -8.37 9.27
N PRO A 510 6.41 -9.30 8.82
CA PRO A 510 6.63 -10.02 7.55
C PRO A 510 6.43 -9.16 6.31
N HIS A 511 5.91 -7.93 6.43
CA HIS A 511 5.45 -7.13 5.29
C HIS A 511 6.17 -5.78 5.14
N MET A 512 7.26 -5.57 5.88
CA MET A 512 8.03 -4.32 5.90
C MET A 512 7.17 -3.06 6.21
N MET A 513 6.22 -3.19 7.13
CA MET A 513 5.28 -2.14 7.52
C MET A 513 5.69 -1.37 8.78
N THR A 514 6.70 -1.83 9.50
CA THR A 514 7.16 -1.20 10.74
C THR A 514 8.67 -1.06 10.71
N ALA A 515 9.18 0.12 11.10
CA ALA A 515 10.61 0.31 11.31
C ALA A 515 11.01 -0.10 12.73
N PHE A 516 12.29 -0.38 12.93
CA PHE A 516 12.88 -0.74 14.20
C PHE A 516 14.19 0.00 14.40
N GLU A 517 14.46 0.36 15.66
CA GLU A 517 15.81 0.74 16.08
C GLU A 517 16.76 -0.45 15.88
N THR A 518 17.97 -0.16 15.40
CA THR A 518 18.99 -1.18 15.16
C THR A 518 19.95 -1.31 16.33
N LEU A 519 20.54 -2.50 16.46
CA LEU A 519 21.59 -2.82 17.43
C LEU A 519 22.98 -2.62 16.79
N PRO A 520 24.05 -2.46 17.59
CA PRO A 520 25.40 -2.27 17.07
C PRO A 520 25.84 -3.34 16.04
N GLY A 521 25.40 -4.60 16.20
CA GLY A 521 25.70 -5.69 15.26
C GLY A 521 25.15 -5.47 13.84
N ALA A 522 24.10 -4.66 13.69
CA ALA A 522 23.56 -4.27 12.39
C ALA A 522 24.41 -3.23 11.67
N HIS A 523 25.17 -2.40 12.39
CA HIS A 523 25.81 -1.24 11.77
C HIS A 523 26.88 -1.61 10.74
N GLU A 524 27.57 -2.72 10.97
CA GLU A 524 28.50 -3.32 10.01
C GLU A 524 27.80 -4.31 9.09
N SER A 525 26.99 -5.22 9.65
CA SER A 525 26.40 -6.32 8.88
C SER A 525 25.33 -5.88 7.88
N LEU A 526 24.63 -4.77 8.15
CA LEU A 526 23.42 -4.34 7.43
C LEU A 526 23.50 -2.90 6.92
N ALA A 527 24.70 -2.34 6.78
CA ALA A 527 24.93 -0.94 6.41
C ALA A 527 24.11 -0.47 5.19
N ALA A 528 23.92 -1.33 4.18
CA ALA A 528 23.17 -1.02 2.97
C ALA A 528 21.64 -1.15 3.11
N ALA A 529 21.16 -1.85 4.14
CA ALA A 529 19.75 -2.17 4.36
C ALA A 529 19.08 -1.35 5.48
N MET A 530 19.80 -0.37 6.03
CA MET A 530 19.31 0.56 7.06
C MET A 530 19.17 1.98 6.53
N HIS A 531 18.52 2.84 7.32
CA HIS A 531 18.55 4.26 7.08
C HIS A 531 19.98 4.82 7.29
N PRO A 532 20.57 5.54 6.33
CA PRO A 532 21.96 5.98 6.42
C PRO A 532 22.21 6.98 7.55
N PHE A 533 21.21 7.79 7.91
CA PHE A 533 21.31 8.80 8.97
C PHE A 533 20.94 8.23 10.35
N ASP A 534 19.65 8.00 10.63
CA ASP A 534 19.18 7.55 11.96
C ASP A 534 19.36 6.05 12.25
N LYS A 535 19.94 5.29 11.31
CA LYS A 535 20.27 3.86 11.43
C LYS A 535 19.09 2.91 11.63
N THR A 536 17.86 3.38 11.72
CA THR A 536 16.70 2.48 11.81
C THR A 536 16.58 1.58 10.57
N MET A 537 15.97 0.41 10.75
CA MET A 537 15.73 -0.55 9.67
C MET A 537 14.24 -0.77 9.48
N ARG A 538 13.80 -0.99 8.23
CA ARG A 538 12.43 -1.44 7.90
C ARG A 538 12.51 -2.88 7.36
N PRO A 539 12.55 -3.91 8.23
CA PRO A 539 12.78 -5.28 7.81
C PRO A 539 11.49 -5.99 7.37
N GLN A 540 11.64 -6.93 6.44
CA GLN A 540 10.79 -8.12 6.38
C GLN A 540 11.40 -9.13 7.35
N ILE A 541 10.72 -9.43 8.45
CA ILE A 541 11.11 -10.52 9.36
C ILE A 541 10.51 -11.80 8.77
N LEU A 542 11.37 -12.67 8.24
CA LEU A 542 10.99 -13.85 7.46
C LEU A 542 11.09 -15.11 8.30
N ARG A 543 10.00 -15.86 8.38
CA ARG A 543 9.97 -17.24 8.87
C ARG A 543 10.01 -18.20 7.69
N GLU A 544 10.48 -19.42 7.94
CA GLU A 544 10.47 -20.49 6.94
C GLU A 544 9.05 -20.76 6.39
N SER A 545 8.03 -20.69 7.25
CA SER A 545 6.63 -20.88 6.88
C SER A 545 6.08 -19.81 5.92
N ASP A 546 6.69 -18.63 5.89
CA ASP A 546 6.19 -17.51 5.08
C ASP A 546 6.60 -17.71 3.62
N ASN A 547 7.86 -18.08 3.36
CA ASN A 547 8.40 -18.38 2.04
C ASN A 547 9.63 -19.31 2.17
N PRO A 548 9.45 -20.64 2.05
CA PRO A 548 10.52 -21.60 2.29
C PRO A 548 11.73 -21.46 1.35
N ASN A 549 11.50 -21.17 0.07
CA ASN A 549 12.56 -21.00 -0.92
C ASN A 549 13.40 -19.75 -0.61
N TYR A 550 12.75 -18.62 -0.29
CA TYR A 550 13.45 -17.39 0.06
C TYR A 550 14.14 -17.49 1.42
N HIS A 551 13.56 -18.20 2.38
CA HIS A 551 14.20 -18.49 3.67
C HIS A 551 15.46 -19.34 3.47
N ARG A 552 15.39 -20.42 2.67
CA ARG A 552 16.55 -21.26 2.31
C ARG A 552 17.68 -20.45 1.67
N LEU A 553 17.36 -19.53 0.75
CA LEU A 553 18.35 -18.63 0.14
C LEU A 553 19.10 -17.82 1.20
N ILE A 554 18.37 -17.13 2.09
CA ILE A 554 18.97 -16.27 3.11
C ILE A 554 19.72 -17.13 4.15
N LYS A 555 19.23 -18.32 4.46
CA LYS A 555 19.91 -19.26 5.35
C LYS A 555 21.23 -19.72 4.77
N ALA A 556 21.28 -20.07 3.49
CA ALA A 556 22.52 -20.41 2.80
C ALA A 556 23.50 -19.22 2.77
N PHE A 557 23.01 -18.00 2.58
CA PHE A 557 23.81 -16.79 2.68
C PHE A 557 24.36 -16.57 4.09
N GLU A 558 23.55 -16.80 5.13
CA GLU A 558 23.95 -16.75 6.54
C GLU A 558 25.07 -17.77 6.82
N ASP A 559 24.94 -19.00 6.34
CA ASP A 559 25.95 -20.04 6.57
C ASP A 559 27.31 -19.68 5.93
N MET A 560 27.32 -18.90 4.84
CA MET A 560 28.55 -18.43 4.16
C MET A 560 29.15 -17.17 4.80
N THR A 561 28.33 -16.30 5.39
CA THR A 561 28.74 -14.93 5.79
C THR A 561 28.62 -14.64 7.29
N GLY A 562 27.83 -15.43 8.02
CA GLY A 562 27.34 -15.11 9.36
C GLY A 562 26.21 -14.08 9.39
N ILE A 563 25.74 -13.59 8.23
CA ILE A 563 24.73 -12.53 8.12
C ILE A 563 23.36 -13.14 7.84
N GLY A 564 22.46 -13.08 8.82
CA GLY A 564 21.10 -13.64 8.75
C GLY A 564 20.10 -12.76 8.00
N ALA A 565 20.55 -12.00 7.00
CA ALA A 565 19.75 -11.00 6.30
C ALA A 565 20.33 -10.68 4.92
N VAL A 566 19.49 -10.11 4.05
CA VAL A 566 19.87 -9.58 2.74
C VAL A 566 19.23 -8.21 2.52
N LEU A 567 19.86 -7.35 1.69
CA LEU A 567 19.18 -6.17 1.17
C LEU A 567 18.07 -6.64 0.24
N ASN A 568 16.88 -6.06 0.37
CA ASN A 568 15.74 -6.37 -0.47
C ASN A 568 15.06 -5.08 -0.93
N THR A 569 14.97 -4.90 -2.24
CA THR A 569 14.19 -3.82 -2.86
C THR A 569 13.34 -4.35 -4.01
N SER A 570 12.35 -3.58 -4.45
CA SER A 570 11.44 -4.00 -5.51
C SER A 570 12.17 -4.25 -6.83
N PHE A 571 11.68 -5.18 -7.66
CA PHE A 571 12.19 -5.38 -9.01
C PHE A 571 11.33 -4.60 -10.02
N ASN A 572 11.86 -3.46 -10.48
CA ASN A 572 11.21 -2.54 -11.43
C ASN A 572 12.19 -1.44 -11.87
N LEU A 573 11.99 -0.90 -13.07
CA LEU A 573 12.60 0.36 -13.49
C LEU A 573 12.03 1.54 -12.71
N HIS A 574 12.76 2.66 -12.69
CA HIS A 574 12.26 3.89 -12.07
C HIS A 574 10.95 4.36 -12.71
N GLY A 575 9.94 4.62 -11.89
CA GLY A 575 8.63 5.08 -12.36
C GLY A 575 7.66 3.97 -12.79
N GLU A 576 8.14 2.74 -12.98
CA GLU A 576 7.30 1.59 -13.35
C GLU A 576 6.79 0.79 -12.14
N PRO A 577 5.69 0.03 -12.29
CA PRO A 577 5.25 -0.96 -11.30
C PRO A 577 6.24 -2.11 -11.12
N VAL A 578 6.16 -2.84 -10.00
CA VAL A 578 6.87 -4.12 -9.80
C VAL A 578 6.58 -5.07 -10.97
N VAL A 579 7.60 -5.77 -11.46
CA VAL A 579 7.43 -6.76 -12.54
C VAL A 579 6.41 -7.83 -12.13
N CYS A 580 5.50 -8.19 -13.03
CA CYS A 580 4.43 -9.14 -12.73
C CYS A 580 4.84 -10.58 -13.08
N GLY A 581 4.98 -10.86 -14.38
CA GLY A 581 5.32 -12.18 -14.91
C GLY A 581 6.72 -12.27 -15.50
N ALA A 582 6.99 -13.37 -16.20
CA ALA A 582 8.33 -13.64 -16.76
C ALA A 582 8.75 -12.63 -17.82
N ALA A 583 7.83 -12.23 -18.72
CA ALA A 583 8.10 -11.24 -19.76
C ALA A 583 8.53 -9.89 -19.17
N ASP A 584 7.85 -9.40 -18.13
CA ASP A 584 8.21 -8.14 -17.45
C ASP A 584 9.59 -8.22 -16.79
N ALA A 585 9.89 -9.34 -16.14
CA ALA A 585 11.15 -9.58 -15.45
C ALA A 585 12.33 -9.62 -16.43
N VAL A 586 12.19 -10.37 -17.53
CA VAL A 586 13.21 -10.47 -18.58
C VAL A 586 13.39 -9.11 -19.28
N LYS A 587 12.30 -8.43 -19.64
CA LYS A 587 12.35 -7.08 -20.21
C LYS A 587 13.12 -6.11 -19.30
N THR A 588 12.71 -6.03 -18.03
CA THR A 588 13.35 -5.14 -17.04
C THR A 588 14.83 -5.48 -16.86
N PHE A 589 15.18 -6.75 -16.85
CA PHE A 589 16.57 -7.19 -16.78
C PHE A 589 17.38 -6.73 -18.00
N VAL A 590 16.85 -6.88 -19.21
CA VAL A 590 17.51 -6.43 -20.46
C VAL A 590 17.68 -4.92 -20.47
N GLU A 591 16.63 -4.17 -20.15
CA GLU A 591 16.57 -2.71 -20.25
C GLU A 591 17.28 -1.99 -19.08
N SER A 592 17.69 -2.71 -18.05
CA SER A 592 18.42 -2.15 -16.90
C SER A 592 19.92 -2.45 -16.93
N GLY A 593 20.68 -1.79 -16.05
CA GLY A 593 22.09 -2.10 -15.80
C GLY A 593 22.33 -3.35 -14.94
N LEU A 594 21.28 -4.09 -14.56
CA LEU A 594 21.42 -5.34 -13.81
C LEU A 594 22.24 -6.37 -14.59
N GLN A 595 23.05 -7.13 -13.86
CA GLN A 595 23.94 -8.14 -14.44
C GLN A 595 23.43 -9.56 -14.28
N ASN A 596 22.63 -9.84 -13.24
CA ASN A 596 22.16 -11.18 -12.93
C ASN A 596 20.64 -11.22 -12.65
N LEU A 597 19.99 -12.27 -13.16
CA LEU A 597 18.58 -12.57 -12.96
C LEU A 597 18.40 -14.05 -12.59
N SER A 598 17.87 -14.29 -11.39
CA SER A 598 17.32 -15.58 -10.94
C SER A 598 15.83 -15.61 -11.27
N ILE A 599 15.44 -16.44 -12.25
CA ILE A 599 14.03 -16.56 -12.70
C ILE A 599 13.62 -18.02 -12.90
N GLY A 600 12.62 -18.47 -12.13
CA GLY A 600 12.26 -19.88 -12.07
C GLY A 600 13.51 -20.75 -11.84
N PRO A 601 13.73 -21.80 -12.66
CA PRO A 601 14.91 -22.65 -12.51
C PRO A 601 16.20 -22.06 -13.11
N TYR A 602 16.16 -20.87 -13.70
CA TYR A 602 17.28 -20.29 -14.45
C TYR A 602 18.06 -19.24 -13.66
N MET A 603 19.38 -19.25 -13.84
CA MET A 603 20.28 -18.14 -13.54
C MET A 603 20.76 -17.54 -14.87
N ILE A 604 20.50 -16.26 -15.09
CA ILE A 604 20.84 -15.53 -16.31
C ILE A 604 21.84 -14.44 -15.94
N SER A 605 23.02 -14.46 -16.55
CA SER A 605 24.06 -13.44 -16.36
C SER A 605 24.44 -12.78 -17.68
N LYS A 606 24.49 -11.44 -17.73
CA LYS A 606 24.98 -10.74 -18.92
C LYS A 606 26.45 -11.08 -19.15
N VAL A 607 26.81 -11.42 -20.39
CA VAL A 607 28.22 -11.63 -20.74
C VAL A 607 28.87 -10.24 -20.77
N GLN A 608 29.93 -10.03 -19.99
CA GLN A 608 30.74 -8.82 -20.12
C GLN A 608 31.39 -8.83 -21.51
N THR A 609 30.93 -7.94 -22.39
CA THR A 609 31.69 -7.58 -23.58
C THR A 609 32.80 -6.63 -23.15
N ASP A 610 34.05 -7.07 -23.29
CA ASP A 610 35.27 -6.27 -23.08
C ASP A 610 35.25 -4.91 -23.79
#